data_AF-A0A841FZ57-F1
#
_entry.id   AF-A0A841FZ57-F1
#
_cell.length_a   1.000
_cell.length_b   1.000
_cell.length_c   1.000
_cell.angle_alpha   90.00
_cell.angle_beta   90.00
_cell.angle_gamma   90.00
#
_symmetry.space_group_name_H-M   'P 1'
#
loop_
_entity.id
_entity.type
_entity.pdbx_description
1 polymer ?
#
loop_
_entity_poly.entity_id
_entity_poly.type
_entity_poly.pdbx_seq_one_letter_code
_entity_poly.pdbx_strand_id
1 'polypeptide(L)'
;MSHLSPKVHKQLTRLKGRIPAGFAPGEQIVDTPVGPRPVPPSVQALLAVEWPAKHVLLTKDEFGWEVHIPAECETEKGLVREDRAWYTVGYDEGQWYIVVDLDEAAASGDPLTYRVDHEGDEPVPWAETLSERLAGIKVKRPPAAKYAFIRSCAVGDIEAVRAGLAAGASLGPVNDTGITPLHMAVFTGRSVELVELLVEAGADVNAAVVREIPSLHTFVEKERLFGREYRVGDTPLTGALDGFDWRAHDAAPIAAELVRILLEAGADPNVSDKYGNRPLPQMASARSPELVEVVRMLLAFGAEVGTEGGGGRTPLDSAVFGSPEIIAELLDRGADPGRRGSGTNLGIKGLTPLHVAAFGAEEANLRLLVDAAGDVDVRSLDGFTPLHLAAMAVNPVKARMLLDAGADPRIPVPGDPGVLRAGLRARTPLEIARELERDEVAAVLEEFLARP
;
A
#
# COMPACT_ATOMS: atom_id res chain seq x y z
N MET A 1 46.31 2.52 -27.29
CA MET A 1 45.81 2.37 -25.90
C MET A 1 46.58 3.22 -24.87
N SER A 2 47.51 4.09 -25.27
CA SER A 2 48.39 4.85 -24.35
C SER A 2 47.77 6.05 -23.62
N HIS A 3 46.52 6.40 -23.90
CA HIS A 3 45.89 7.64 -23.39
C HIS A 3 44.63 7.41 -22.53
N LEU A 4 44.20 6.15 -22.33
CA LEU A 4 43.05 5.80 -21.51
C LEU A 4 43.53 5.36 -20.11
N SER A 5 42.95 5.90 -19.04
CA SER A 5 43.27 5.42 -17.69
C SER A 5 42.98 3.92 -17.56
N PRO A 6 43.94 3.09 -17.09
CA PRO A 6 43.70 1.68 -16.83
C PRO A 6 42.56 1.44 -15.85
N LYS A 7 42.32 2.38 -14.91
CA LYS A 7 41.21 2.30 -13.96
C LYS A 7 39.86 2.47 -14.65
N VAL A 8 39.72 3.48 -15.52
CA VAL A 8 38.50 3.72 -16.30
C VAL A 8 38.22 2.52 -17.21
N HIS A 9 39.23 2.04 -17.94
CA HIS A 9 39.10 0.86 -18.80
C HIS A 9 38.64 -0.39 -18.04
N LYS A 10 39.19 -0.63 -16.84
CA LYS A 10 38.79 -1.71 -15.96
C LYS A 10 37.31 -1.60 -15.56
N GLN A 11 36.82 -0.40 -15.26
CA GLN A 11 35.42 -0.20 -14.89
C GLN A 11 34.47 -0.40 -16.08
N LEU A 12 34.78 0.16 -17.24
CA LEU A 12 33.97 -0.04 -18.46
C LEU A 12 33.86 -1.53 -18.82
N THR A 13 34.98 -2.25 -18.75
CA THR A 13 35.01 -3.71 -18.95
C THR A 13 34.20 -4.46 -17.89
N ARG A 14 34.28 -4.07 -16.60
CA ARG A 14 33.46 -4.65 -15.51
C ARG A 14 31.97 -4.45 -15.75
N LEU A 15 31.60 -3.30 -16.30
CA LEU A 15 30.24 -2.97 -16.69
C LEU A 15 29.84 -3.64 -18.02
N LYS A 16 30.70 -4.45 -18.65
CA LYS A 16 30.47 -5.10 -19.95
C LYS A 16 30.26 -4.10 -21.11
N GLY A 17 30.66 -2.85 -20.94
CA GLY A 17 30.75 -1.89 -22.03
C GLY A 17 31.86 -2.30 -23.00
N ARG A 18 31.61 -2.15 -24.30
CA ARG A 18 32.60 -2.44 -25.34
C ARG A 18 33.04 -1.14 -26.00
N ILE A 19 34.32 -0.83 -25.89
CA ILE A 19 34.90 0.27 -26.66
C ILE A 19 35.13 -0.26 -28.09
N PRO A 20 34.67 0.44 -29.15
CA PRO A 20 34.79 -0.01 -30.54
C PRO A 20 36.22 -0.40 -30.92
N ALA A 21 36.34 -1.46 -31.73
CA ALA A 21 37.64 -1.91 -32.22
C ALA A 21 38.26 -0.83 -33.11
N GLY A 22 39.42 -0.31 -32.70
CA GLY A 22 40.10 0.81 -33.39
C GLY A 22 39.78 2.20 -32.86
N PHE A 23 39.01 2.32 -31.76
CA PHE A 23 38.81 3.60 -31.09
C PHE A 23 40.15 4.27 -30.76
N ALA A 24 40.32 5.49 -31.27
CA ALA A 24 41.43 6.37 -30.97
C ALA A 24 40.83 7.72 -30.55
N PRO A 25 41.17 8.25 -29.36
CA PRO A 25 40.72 9.56 -28.95
C PRO A 25 41.25 10.62 -29.94
N GLY A 26 40.37 11.49 -30.41
CA GLY A 26 40.68 12.56 -31.37
C GLY A 26 40.76 13.93 -30.69
N GLU A 27 41.00 14.97 -31.50
CA GLU A 27 40.89 16.37 -31.08
C GLU A 27 39.40 16.82 -31.09
N GLN A 28 38.58 16.16 -30.25
CA GLN A 28 37.19 16.56 -30.10
C GLN A 28 37.11 17.83 -29.26
N ILE A 29 36.54 18.90 -29.83
CA ILE A 29 36.31 20.19 -29.18
C ILE A 29 34.80 20.39 -29.05
N VAL A 30 34.35 20.83 -27.88
CA VAL A 30 32.96 21.19 -27.61
C VAL A 30 32.87 22.67 -27.23
N ASP A 31 31.83 23.35 -27.71
CA ASP A 31 31.54 24.74 -27.37
C ASP A 31 30.88 24.80 -25.99
N THR A 32 31.46 25.57 -25.07
CA THR A 32 30.90 25.80 -23.73
C THR A 32 30.57 27.27 -23.52
N PRO A 33 29.79 27.65 -22.50
CA PRO A 33 29.52 29.06 -22.18
C PRO A 33 30.78 29.93 -21.99
N VAL A 34 31.90 29.33 -21.56
CA VAL A 34 33.21 30.01 -21.39
C VAL A 34 34.18 29.77 -22.57
N GLY A 35 33.64 29.34 -23.70
CA GLY A 35 34.37 29.10 -24.95
C GLY A 35 34.70 27.63 -25.22
N PRO A 36 35.33 27.34 -26.37
CA PRO A 36 35.61 25.97 -26.79
C PRO A 36 36.64 25.30 -25.88
N ARG A 37 36.43 24.01 -25.56
CA ARG A 37 37.35 23.16 -24.78
C ARG A 37 37.50 21.76 -25.37
N PRO A 38 38.69 21.13 -25.22
CA PRO A 38 38.90 19.76 -25.66
C PRO A 38 38.23 18.76 -24.71
N VAL A 39 37.67 17.69 -25.26
CA VAL A 39 37.10 16.58 -24.48
C VAL A 39 38.21 15.57 -24.12
N PRO A 40 38.39 15.19 -22.85
CA PRO A 40 39.43 14.25 -22.43
C PRO A 40 39.28 12.86 -23.07
N PRO A 41 40.37 12.15 -23.38
CA PRO A 41 40.34 10.80 -23.96
C PRO A 41 39.44 9.79 -23.23
N SER A 42 39.39 9.84 -21.90
CA SER A 42 38.56 8.94 -21.10
C SER A 42 37.08 9.26 -21.14
N VAL A 43 36.72 10.53 -21.36
CA VAL A 43 35.34 10.96 -21.59
C VAL A 43 34.92 10.54 -22.99
N GLN A 44 35.74 10.79 -24.02
CA GLN A 44 35.49 10.30 -25.38
C GLN A 44 35.29 8.78 -25.40
N ALA A 45 36.13 8.04 -24.66
CA ALA A 45 36.02 6.59 -24.56
C ALA A 45 34.73 6.13 -23.87
N LEU A 46 34.25 6.86 -22.86
CA LEU A 46 32.99 6.59 -22.15
C LEU A 46 31.78 6.78 -23.07
N LEU A 47 31.75 7.88 -23.83
CA LEU A 47 30.64 8.20 -24.74
C LEU A 47 30.61 7.29 -25.97
N ALA A 48 31.77 6.79 -26.40
CA ALA A 48 31.87 5.82 -27.48
C ALA A 48 31.55 4.37 -27.07
N VAL A 49 31.23 4.09 -25.80
CA VAL A 49 30.96 2.72 -25.34
C VAL A 49 29.69 2.17 -26.00
N GLU A 50 29.84 1.02 -26.64
CA GLU A 50 28.71 0.21 -27.10
C GLU A 50 28.22 -0.67 -25.94
N TRP A 51 26.97 -0.42 -25.52
CA TRP A 51 26.28 -1.22 -24.52
C TRP A 51 25.44 -2.32 -25.17
N PRO A 52 25.42 -3.56 -24.63
CA PRO A 52 24.55 -4.62 -25.15
C PRO A 52 23.07 -4.22 -25.22
N ALA A 53 22.31 -4.77 -26.17
CA ALA A 53 20.86 -4.58 -26.20
C ALA A 53 20.24 -5.09 -24.89
N LYS A 54 19.48 -4.22 -24.19
CA LYS A 54 18.89 -4.45 -22.84
C LYS A 54 19.87 -4.31 -21.66
N HIS A 55 21.01 -3.66 -21.86
CA HIS A 55 21.96 -3.39 -20.79
C HIS A 55 21.53 -2.16 -19.98
N VAL A 56 21.15 -2.38 -18.71
CA VAL A 56 20.75 -1.30 -17.80
C VAL A 56 21.83 -1.15 -16.73
N LEU A 57 22.27 0.08 -16.49
CA LEU A 57 23.21 0.44 -15.44
C LEU A 57 22.45 1.00 -14.25
N LEU A 58 22.87 0.67 -13.04
CA LEU A 58 22.25 1.11 -11.80
C LEU A 58 23.28 1.74 -10.87
N THR A 59 22.88 2.71 -10.06
CA THR A 59 23.69 3.15 -8.92
C THR A 59 23.84 2.01 -7.90
N LYS A 60 24.89 2.07 -7.06
CA LYS A 60 25.13 1.09 -5.98
C LYS A 60 24.46 1.44 -4.65
N ASP A 61 23.83 2.60 -4.54
CA ASP A 61 23.07 2.98 -3.35
C ASP A 61 21.82 2.09 -3.16
N GLU A 62 21.10 2.33 -2.06
CA GLU A 62 19.92 1.57 -1.67
C GLU A 62 18.75 1.67 -2.67
N PHE A 63 18.70 2.74 -3.46
CA PHE A 63 17.62 2.99 -4.42
C PHE A 63 17.94 2.41 -5.81
N GLY A 64 19.23 2.29 -6.15
CA GLY A 64 19.71 1.68 -7.38
C GLY A 64 19.11 2.32 -8.64
N TRP A 65 19.19 3.64 -8.77
CA TRP A 65 18.67 4.44 -9.89
C TRP A 65 19.24 4.01 -11.23
N GLU A 66 18.43 3.99 -12.30
CA GLU A 66 18.95 3.73 -13.63
C GLU A 66 19.89 4.87 -14.05
N VAL A 67 21.07 4.50 -14.53
CA VAL A 67 22.11 5.43 -14.98
C VAL A 67 22.18 5.38 -16.49
N HIS A 68 22.02 6.53 -17.10
CA HIS A 68 22.06 6.72 -18.54
C HIS A 68 23.36 7.39 -18.92
N ILE A 69 24.10 6.77 -19.84
CA ILE A 69 25.31 7.33 -20.47
C ILE A 69 24.94 7.53 -21.94
N PRO A 70 24.68 8.75 -22.39
CA PRO A 70 24.28 9.00 -23.76
C PRO A 70 25.48 8.90 -24.71
N ALA A 71 25.22 8.66 -26.00
CA ALA A 71 26.27 8.64 -27.03
C ALA A 71 26.76 10.04 -27.39
N GLU A 72 25.90 11.04 -27.22
CA GLU A 72 26.17 12.47 -27.40
C GLU A 72 25.64 13.23 -26.20
N CYS A 73 26.37 14.25 -25.77
CA CYS A 73 26.03 15.04 -24.58
C CYS A 73 25.81 16.49 -24.95
N GLU A 74 24.81 17.11 -24.32
CA GLU A 74 24.56 18.54 -24.42
C GLU A 74 25.38 19.30 -23.37
N THR A 75 25.87 20.48 -23.75
CA THR A 75 26.32 21.50 -22.79
C THR A 75 25.07 22.28 -22.36
N GLU A 76 24.29 21.73 -21.43
CA GLU A 76 23.06 22.38 -20.97
C GLU A 76 23.38 23.75 -20.35
N LYS A 77 22.73 24.80 -20.86
CA LYS A 77 22.85 26.15 -20.30
C LYS A 77 22.16 26.21 -18.94
N GLY A 78 22.87 26.69 -17.91
CA GLY A 78 22.33 26.88 -16.56
C GLY A 78 22.50 25.69 -15.62
N LEU A 79 23.19 24.63 -16.03
CA LEU A 79 23.36 23.43 -15.21
C LEU A 79 24.30 23.65 -14.01
N VAL A 80 25.30 24.52 -14.13
CA VAL A 80 26.31 24.79 -13.10
C VAL A 80 26.82 26.23 -13.27
N ARG A 81 27.62 26.74 -12.32
CA ARG A 81 28.24 28.08 -12.39
C ARG A 81 28.85 28.35 -13.77
N GLU A 82 28.45 29.47 -14.37
CA GLU A 82 28.78 29.85 -15.75
C GLU A 82 30.25 30.25 -15.97
N ASP A 83 31.12 30.16 -14.96
CA ASP A 83 32.53 30.54 -15.04
C ASP A 83 33.49 29.41 -15.41
N ARG A 84 32.98 28.17 -15.59
CA ARG A 84 33.78 27.00 -15.96
C ARG A 84 33.16 26.19 -17.10
N ALA A 85 34.00 25.41 -17.79
CA ALA A 85 33.59 24.60 -18.93
C ALA A 85 33.04 23.22 -18.49
N TRP A 86 31.75 23.13 -18.18
CA TRP A 86 31.10 21.89 -17.76
C TRP A 86 30.63 21.04 -18.95
N TYR A 87 30.73 19.71 -18.78
CA TYR A 87 30.27 18.75 -19.78
C TYR A 87 29.56 17.56 -19.13
N THR A 88 28.28 17.38 -19.46
CA THR A 88 27.49 16.23 -18.99
C THR A 88 28.01 14.96 -19.64
N VAL A 89 28.14 13.89 -18.87
CA VAL A 89 28.61 12.57 -19.35
C VAL A 89 27.65 11.43 -18.98
N GLY A 90 26.58 11.76 -18.27
CA GLY A 90 25.50 10.86 -17.92
C GLY A 90 24.51 11.51 -16.96
N TYR A 91 23.44 10.80 -16.65
CA TYR A 91 22.47 11.19 -15.62
C TYR A 91 21.88 9.94 -14.97
N ASP A 92 21.27 10.10 -13.80
CA ASP A 92 20.49 9.07 -13.14
C ASP A 92 19.03 9.51 -12.94
N GLU A 93 18.11 8.54 -12.91
CA GLU A 93 16.67 8.81 -12.68
C GLU A 93 16.38 9.42 -11.30
N GLY A 94 17.37 9.41 -10.39
CA GLY A 94 17.31 10.04 -9.07
C GLY A 94 17.46 11.56 -9.12
N GLN A 95 17.36 12.17 -10.31
CA GLN A 95 17.40 13.61 -10.57
C GLN A 95 18.81 14.24 -10.55
N TRP A 96 19.84 13.48 -10.91
CA TRP A 96 21.22 13.96 -10.93
C TRP A 96 21.91 13.78 -12.28
N TYR A 97 22.59 14.83 -12.74
CA TYR A 97 23.57 14.78 -13.82
C TYR A 97 24.96 14.43 -13.30
N ILE A 98 25.71 13.67 -14.11
CA ILE A 98 27.13 13.42 -13.92
C ILE A 98 27.86 14.34 -14.88
N VAL A 99 28.62 15.30 -14.35
CA VAL A 99 29.36 16.28 -15.15
C VAL A 99 30.85 16.19 -14.92
N VAL A 100 31.62 16.60 -15.91
CA VAL A 100 33.08 16.75 -15.86
C VAL A 100 33.42 18.22 -16.10
N ASP A 101 34.39 18.71 -15.35
CA ASP A 101 34.99 20.03 -15.57
C ASP A 101 36.10 19.93 -16.63
N LEU A 102 35.89 20.50 -17.81
CA LEU A 102 36.84 20.40 -18.93
C LEU A 102 38.11 21.23 -18.71
N ASP A 103 38.07 22.28 -17.87
CA ASP A 103 39.25 23.09 -17.54
C ASP A 103 40.24 22.28 -16.66
N GLU A 104 39.74 21.43 -15.77
CA GLU A 104 40.56 20.49 -14.97
C GLU A 104 40.86 19.17 -15.69
N ALA A 105 39.96 18.72 -16.55
CA ALA A 105 40.03 17.38 -17.14
C ALA A 105 40.98 17.25 -18.33
N ALA A 106 41.36 18.36 -18.98
CA ALA A 106 42.17 18.35 -20.21
C ALA A 106 43.52 17.61 -20.08
N ALA A 107 44.08 17.50 -18.86
CA ALA A 107 45.35 16.82 -18.59
C ALA A 107 45.20 15.45 -17.91
N SER A 108 43.99 15.05 -17.48
CA SER A 108 43.79 13.83 -16.69
C SER A 108 43.23 12.67 -17.52
N GLY A 109 43.92 11.52 -17.45
CA GLY A 109 43.37 10.26 -17.95
C GLY A 109 42.21 9.73 -17.09
N ASP A 110 41.93 10.30 -15.92
CA ASP A 110 40.86 9.89 -15.03
C ASP A 110 40.26 11.16 -14.39
N PRO A 111 39.44 11.90 -15.15
CA PRO A 111 39.01 13.24 -14.75
C PRO A 111 38.07 13.19 -13.55
N LEU A 112 37.99 14.29 -12.79
CA LEU A 112 37.01 14.43 -11.72
C LEU A 112 35.59 14.55 -12.29
N THR A 113 34.66 13.91 -11.61
CA THR A 113 33.23 13.96 -11.90
C THR A 113 32.47 14.54 -10.71
N TYR A 114 31.46 15.33 -11.04
CA TYR A 114 30.59 16.00 -10.08
C TYR A 114 29.15 15.53 -10.30
N ARG A 115 28.36 15.51 -9.23
CA ARG A 115 26.91 15.34 -9.32
C ARG A 115 26.26 16.70 -9.19
N VAL A 116 25.33 16.99 -10.09
CA VAL A 116 24.56 18.23 -10.10
C VAL A 116 23.09 17.85 -10.24
N ASP A 117 22.22 18.44 -9.43
CA ASP A 117 20.78 18.20 -9.56
C ASP A 117 20.23 18.87 -10.83
N HIS A 118 18.99 18.55 -11.21
CA HIS A 118 18.36 19.20 -12.37
C HIS A 118 18.12 20.70 -12.20
N GLU A 119 18.17 21.23 -10.97
CA GLU A 119 17.98 22.65 -10.69
C GLU A 119 19.29 23.45 -10.83
N GLY A 120 20.44 22.76 -10.86
CA GLY A 120 21.76 23.36 -11.12
C GLY A 120 22.32 24.13 -9.93
N ASP A 121 21.74 23.94 -8.74
CA ASP A 121 21.90 24.89 -7.64
C ASP A 121 23.29 24.76 -7.00
N GLU A 122 23.85 23.56 -6.81
CA GLU A 122 25.25 23.37 -6.41
C GLU A 122 25.85 22.03 -6.85
N PRO A 123 27.06 21.98 -7.46
CA PRO A 123 27.80 20.73 -7.58
C PRO A 123 28.16 20.22 -6.18
N VAL A 124 27.72 19.01 -5.85
CA VAL A 124 27.95 18.41 -4.53
C VAL A 124 29.47 18.34 -4.26
N PRO A 125 29.98 18.78 -3.09
CA PRO A 125 31.40 19.03 -2.85
C PRO A 125 32.33 17.81 -2.89
N TRP A 126 31.80 16.59 -3.07
CA TRP A 126 32.58 15.36 -3.15
C TRP A 126 32.85 15.00 -4.61
N ALA A 127 33.86 15.64 -5.21
CA ALA A 127 34.39 15.24 -6.49
C ALA A 127 35.05 13.86 -6.38
N GLU A 128 34.70 12.94 -7.27
CA GLU A 128 35.36 11.65 -7.39
C GLU A 128 35.85 11.44 -8.82
N THR A 129 36.93 10.69 -8.99
CA THR A 129 37.44 10.38 -10.32
C THR A 129 36.40 9.61 -11.14
N LEU A 130 36.45 9.71 -12.46
CA LEU A 130 35.55 8.98 -13.35
C LEU A 130 35.60 7.47 -13.06
N SER A 131 36.77 6.92 -12.74
CA SER A 131 36.87 5.52 -12.36
C SER A 131 36.23 5.19 -11.01
N GLU A 132 36.22 6.09 -10.04
CA GLU A 132 35.49 5.93 -8.77
C GLU A 132 33.98 6.02 -8.99
N ARG A 133 33.53 6.99 -9.80
CA ARG A 133 32.12 7.13 -10.21
C ARG A 133 31.61 5.87 -10.90
N LEU A 134 32.34 5.40 -11.90
CA LEU A 134 32.02 4.15 -12.58
C LEU A 134 32.10 2.96 -11.64
N ALA A 135 32.99 2.95 -10.63
CA ALA A 135 33.03 1.92 -9.60
C ALA A 135 31.75 1.91 -8.75
N GLY A 136 31.11 3.06 -8.57
CA GLY A 136 29.79 3.25 -7.95
C GLY A 136 28.60 2.71 -8.77
N ILE A 137 28.83 2.25 -10.01
CA ILE A 137 27.77 1.73 -10.90
C ILE A 137 27.81 0.20 -10.96
N LYS A 138 26.64 -0.44 -11.09
CA LYS A 138 26.47 -1.88 -11.30
C LYS A 138 25.62 -2.14 -12.54
N VAL A 139 25.81 -3.30 -13.17
CA VAL A 139 24.94 -3.78 -14.25
C VAL A 139 23.70 -4.40 -13.62
N LYS A 140 22.49 -4.04 -14.09
CA LYS A 140 21.24 -4.75 -13.79
C LYS A 140 21.40 -6.18 -14.29
N ARG A 141 21.53 -7.11 -13.35
CA ARG A 141 21.62 -8.52 -13.70
C ARG A 141 20.22 -8.98 -14.07
N PRO A 142 20.06 -9.82 -15.11
CA PRO A 142 18.78 -10.49 -15.29
C PRO A 142 18.47 -11.27 -14.01
N PRO A 143 17.20 -11.29 -13.56
CA PRO A 143 16.81 -12.07 -12.40
C PRO A 143 17.31 -13.51 -12.53
N ALA A 144 17.66 -14.12 -11.40
CA ALA A 144 18.05 -15.52 -11.41
C ALA A 144 16.94 -16.35 -12.08
N ALA A 145 17.31 -17.30 -12.95
CA ALA A 145 16.34 -18.08 -13.74
C ALA A 145 15.25 -18.75 -12.88
N LYS A 146 15.60 -19.12 -11.64
CA LYS A 146 14.67 -19.68 -10.64
C LYS A 146 13.50 -18.75 -10.27
N TYR A 147 13.59 -17.45 -10.54
CA TYR A 147 12.52 -16.47 -10.29
C TYR A 147 11.77 -16.05 -11.56
N ALA A 148 12.10 -16.61 -12.73
CA ALA A 148 11.45 -16.24 -13.98
C ALA A 148 9.94 -16.53 -13.94
N PHE A 149 9.57 -17.74 -13.52
CA PHE A 149 8.16 -18.17 -13.46
C PHE A 149 7.29 -17.31 -12.53
N ILE A 150 7.76 -17.08 -11.30
CA ILE A 150 7.02 -16.28 -10.32
C ILE A 150 6.91 -14.80 -10.75
N ARG A 151 7.91 -14.26 -11.46
CA ARG A 151 7.80 -12.91 -12.03
C ARG A 151 6.78 -12.85 -13.16
N SER A 152 6.71 -13.86 -14.03
CA SER A 152 5.65 -13.96 -15.04
C SER A 152 4.26 -13.95 -14.39
N CYS A 153 4.11 -14.62 -13.25
CA CYS A 153 2.86 -14.55 -12.46
C CYS A 153 2.60 -13.13 -11.94
N ALA A 154 3.62 -12.47 -11.38
CA ALA A 154 3.46 -11.12 -10.85
C ALA A 154 3.07 -10.08 -11.91
N VAL A 155 3.66 -10.17 -13.10
CA VAL A 155 3.41 -9.19 -14.18
C VAL A 155 2.17 -9.50 -15.01
N GLY A 156 1.58 -10.70 -14.87
CA GLY A 156 0.41 -11.13 -15.63
C GLY A 156 0.72 -11.72 -17.01
N ASP A 157 1.94 -12.25 -17.24
CA ASP A 157 2.34 -12.85 -18.51
C ASP A 157 1.81 -14.29 -18.63
N ILE A 158 0.57 -14.43 -19.09
CA ILE A 158 -0.16 -15.70 -19.18
C ILE A 158 0.59 -16.71 -20.06
N GLU A 159 1.16 -16.29 -21.19
CA GLU A 159 1.88 -17.18 -22.10
C GLU A 159 3.13 -17.75 -21.45
N ALA A 160 3.92 -16.92 -20.76
CA ALA A 160 5.09 -17.38 -20.02
C ALA A 160 4.69 -18.29 -18.85
N VAL A 161 3.56 -18.04 -18.19
CA VAL A 161 3.04 -18.92 -17.14
C VAL A 161 2.60 -20.27 -17.71
N ARG A 162 1.85 -20.31 -18.82
CA ARG A 162 1.46 -21.56 -19.49
C ARG A 162 2.69 -22.38 -19.89
N ALA A 163 3.70 -21.73 -20.48
CA ALA A 163 4.95 -22.39 -20.84
C ALA A 163 5.71 -22.91 -19.61
N GLY A 164 5.74 -22.14 -18.52
CA GLY A 164 6.35 -22.54 -17.25
C GLY A 164 5.65 -23.75 -16.61
N LEU A 165 4.32 -23.75 -16.58
CA LEU A 165 3.52 -24.88 -16.09
C LEU A 165 3.78 -26.14 -16.93
N ALA A 166 3.80 -26.02 -18.26
CA ALA A 166 4.11 -27.13 -19.16
C ALA A 166 5.55 -27.67 -18.96
N ALA A 167 6.48 -26.82 -18.54
CA ALA A 167 7.85 -27.19 -18.19
C ALA A 167 8.00 -27.73 -16.75
N GLY A 168 6.91 -27.87 -15.99
CA GLY A 168 6.92 -28.39 -14.62
C GLY A 168 7.37 -27.37 -13.56
N ALA A 169 7.09 -26.07 -13.77
CA ALA A 169 7.36 -25.06 -12.77
C ALA A 169 6.59 -25.35 -11.45
N SER A 170 7.25 -25.12 -10.32
CA SER A 170 6.66 -25.33 -9.00
C SER A 170 5.62 -24.27 -8.67
N LEU A 171 4.48 -24.71 -8.13
CA LEU A 171 3.43 -23.86 -7.55
C LEU A 171 3.61 -23.64 -6.03
N GLY A 172 4.60 -24.30 -5.43
CA GLY A 172 4.91 -24.15 -4.00
C GLY A 172 5.69 -22.87 -3.68
N PRO A 173 6.08 -22.69 -2.40
CA PRO A 173 6.85 -21.54 -1.97
C PRO A 173 8.19 -21.42 -2.72
N VAL A 174 8.51 -20.20 -3.17
CA VAL A 174 9.76 -19.95 -3.92
C VAL A 174 11.00 -19.79 -3.03
N ASN A 175 10.78 -19.59 -1.73
CA ASN A 175 11.81 -19.46 -0.71
C ASN A 175 11.20 -19.69 0.69
N ASP A 176 11.97 -19.38 1.73
CA ASP A 176 11.61 -19.52 3.15
C ASP A 176 10.52 -18.55 3.63
N THR A 177 9.98 -17.68 2.78
CA THR A 177 8.94 -16.71 3.15
C THR A 177 7.53 -17.27 3.05
N GLY A 178 7.34 -18.38 2.34
CA GLY A 178 6.01 -18.94 2.08
C GLY A 178 5.32 -18.38 0.84
N ILE A 179 5.86 -17.35 0.18
CA ILE A 179 5.27 -16.78 -1.04
C ILE A 179 5.24 -17.81 -2.18
N THR A 180 4.06 -17.99 -2.77
CA THR A 180 3.80 -18.84 -3.93
C THR A 180 3.53 -18.01 -5.19
N PRO A 181 3.56 -18.61 -6.39
CA PRO A 181 3.10 -17.96 -7.63
C PRO A 181 1.68 -17.38 -7.53
N LEU A 182 0.78 -18.05 -6.80
CA LEU A 182 -0.60 -17.60 -6.61
C LEU A 182 -0.69 -16.30 -5.80
N HIS A 183 0.10 -16.16 -4.73
CA HIS A 183 0.21 -14.88 -4.00
C HIS A 183 0.55 -13.72 -4.95
N MET A 184 1.53 -13.95 -5.83
CA MET A 184 2.00 -12.92 -6.74
C MET A 184 0.97 -12.54 -7.80
N ALA A 185 0.23 -13.51 -8.32
CA ALA A 185 -0.85 -13.24 -9.29
C ALA A 185 -2.01 -12.46 -8.64
N VAL A 186 -2.41 -12.84 -7.43
CA VAL A 186 -3.54 -12.22 -6.73
C VAL A 186 -3.17 -10.81 -6.23
N PHE A 187 -2.00 -10.63 -5.64
CA PHE A 187 -1.66 -9.36 -4.97
C PHE A 187 -1.35 -8.23 -5.95
N THR A 188 -1.02 -8.57 -7.20
CA THR A 188 -0.91 -7.56 -8.26
C THR A 188 -2.24 -7.31 -8.96
N GLY A 189 -3.21 -8.23 -8.84
CA GLY A 189 -4.56 -8.08 -9.39
C GLY A 189 -4.60 -7.83 -10.90
N ARG A 190 -3.53 -8.16 -11.63
CA ARG A 190 -3.38 -7.76 -13.05
C ARG A 190 -4.20 -8.64 -14.00
N SER A 191 -4.49 -9.88 -13.63
CA SER A 191 -5.20 -10.83 -14.48
C SER A 191 -5.95 -11.86 -13.64
N VAL A 192 -7.28 -11.87 -13.79
CA VAL A 192 -8.16 -12.90 -13.22
C VAL A 192 -7.92 -14.26 -13.88
N GLU A 193 -7.77 -14.28 -15.21
CA GLU A 193 -7.49 -15.51 -15.97
C GLU A 193 -6.23 -16.22 -15.48
N LEU A 194 -5.19 -15.44 -15.12
CA LEU A 194 -3.97 -16.01 -14.56
C LEU A 194 -4.22 -16.71 -13.22
N VAL A 195 -5.06 -16.13 -12.37
CA VAL A 195 -5.40 -16.71 -11.06
C VAL A 195 -6.18 -18.02 -11.25
N GLU A 196 -7.17 -18.02 -12.15
CA GLU A 196 -7.90 -19.25 -12.53
C GLU A 196 -6.94 -20.33 -13.04
N LEU A 197 -6.03 -19.98 -13.96
CA LEU A 197 -5.03 -20.90 -14.50
C LEU A 197 -4.17 -21.54 -13.41
N LEU A 198 -3.71 -20.75 -12.43
CA LEU A 198 -2.88 -21.26 -11.33
C LEU A 198 -3.68 -22.17 -10.39
N VAL A 199 -4.94 -21.81 -10.11
CA VAL A 199 -5.86 -22.62 -9.31
C VAL A 199 -6.15 -23.95 -9.99
N GLU A 200 -6.49 -23.95 -11.28
CA GLU A 200 -6.71 -25.15 -12.10
C GLU A 200 -5.46 -26.05 -12.16
N ALA A 201 -4.28 -25.45 -12.16
CA ALA A 201 -3.01 -26.16 -12.11
C ALA A 201 -2.68 -26.76 -10.72
N GLY A 202 -3.55 -26.55 -9.72
CA GLY A 202 -3.41 -27.10 -8.37
C GLY A 202 -2.58 -26.23 -7.43
N ALA A 203 -2.57 -24.91 -7.62
CA ALA A 203 -1.97 -24.00 -6.64
C ALA A 203 -2.72 -24.07 -5.31
N ASP A 204 -1.97 -24.09 -4.21
CA ASP A 204 -2.54 -24.06 -2.87
C ASP A 204 -3.11 -22.67 -2.56
N VAL A 205 -4.44 -22.57 -2.56
CA VAL A 205 -5.20 -21.34 -2.27
C VAL A 205 -5.11 -20.90 -0.82
N ASN A 206 -4.66 -21.79 0.08
CA ASN A 206 -4.49 -21.54 1.51
C ASN A 206 -3.02 -21.42 1.92
N ALA A 207 -2.08 -21.40 0.97
CA ALA A 207 -0.68 -21.18 1.26
C ALA A 207 -0.53 -19.86 2.04
N ALA A 208 0.20 -19.90 3.14
CA ALA A 208 0.39 -18.75 4.01
C ALA A 208 1.83 -18.22 3.93
N VAL A 209 1.97 -16.90 3.97
CA VAL A 209 3.25 -16.25 4.21
C VAL A 209 3.70 -16.55 5.64
N VAL A 210 4.91 -17.08 5.80
CA VAL A 210 5.46 -17.51 7.10
C VAL A 210 6.51 -16.55 7.66
N ARG A 211 7.03 -15.63 6.84
CA ARG A 211 8.01 -14.63 7.26
C ARG A 211 7.69 -13.26 6.68
N GLU A 212 7.82 -12.22 7.49
CA GLU A 212 7.63 -10.84 7.06
C GLU A 212 8.64 -10.47 5.96
N ILE A 213 8.17 -9.70 4.98
CA ILE A 213 9.00 -9.19 3.91
C ILE A 213 8.78 -7.68 3.80
N PRO A 214 9.86 -6.88 3.81
CA PRO A 214 9.79 -5.49 3.42
C PRO A 214 9.49 -5.41 1.92
N SER A 215 8.19 -5.35 1.58
CA SER A 215 7.60 -5.01 0.28
C SER A 215 7.92 -5.87 -0.96
N LEU A 216 6.94 -5.90 -1.89
CA LEU A 216 6.93 -6.65 -3.14
C LEU A 216 8.09 -6.30 -4.10
N HIS A 217 8.68 -5.10 -3.97
CA HIS A 217 9.78 -4.61 -4.79
C HIS A 217 11.02 -5.53 -4.77
N THR A 218 11.19 -6.32 -3.71
CA THR A 218 12.29 -7.29 -3.59
C THR A 218 12.17 -8.47 -4.56
N PHE A 219 10.95 -8.81 -5.00
CA PHE A 219 10.70 -9.93 -5.92
C PHE A 219 10.53 -9.48 -7.37
N VAL A 220 9.98 -8.28 -7.58
CA VAL A 220 9.72 -7.71 -8.90
C VAL A 220 10.55 -6.45 -9.02
N GLU A 221 11.82 -6.60 -9.41
CA GLU A 221 12.75 -5.48 -9.61
C GLU A 221 12.07 -4.32 -10.34
N LYS A 222 11.80 -3.23 -9.62
CA LYS A 222 11.43 -1.87 -10.07
C LYS A 222 10.23 -1.67 -11.01
N GLU A 223 9.40 -2.68 -11.29
CA GLU A 223 8.03 -2.34 -11.70
C GLU A 223 7.30 -1.88 -10.43
N ARG A 224 6.82 -0.62 -10.41
CA ARG A 224 6.05 0.02 -9.34
C ARG A 224 4.79 -0.78 -9.00
N LEU A 225 4.96 -1.91 -8.34
CA LEU A 225 3.89 -2.59 -7.63
C LEU A 225 3.80 -1.89 -6.28
N PHE A 226 2.61 -1.38 -5.98
CA PHE A 226 2.31 -0.57 -4.80
C PHE A 226 2.91 -1.19 -3.53
N GLY A 227 3.44 -0.32 -2.67
CA GLY A 227 4.22 -0.65 -1.48
C GLY A 227 3.44 -1.32 -0.35
N ARG A 228 2.83 -2.49 -0.60
CA ARG A 228 2.26 -3.34 0.45
C ARG A 228 3.37 -4.18 1.10
N GLU A 229 3.36 -4.23 2.41
CA GLU A 229 4.15 -5.19 3.19
C GLU A 229 3.42 -6.53 3.27
N TYR A 230 4.14 -7.62 3.02
CA TYR A 230 3.62 -8.98 3.22
C TYR A 230 3.63 -9.30 4.71
N ARG A 231 2.48 -9.72 5.24
CA ARG A 231 2.33 -10.06 6.65
C ARG A 231 2.38 -11.57 6.81
N VAL A 232 2.95 -12.02 7.93
CA VAL A 232 2.82 -13.42 8.32
C VAL A 232 1.33 -13.77 8.46
N GLY A 233 0.93 -14.90 7.91
CA GLY A 233 -0.45 -15.35 7.84
C GLY A 233 -1.23 -14.83 6.62
N ASP A 234 -0.65 -13.94 5.80
CA ASP A 234 -1.29 -13.58 4.53
C ASP A 234 -1.45 -14.81 3.64
N THR A 235 -2.62 -14.93 3.01
CA THR A 235 -2.96 -15.95 2.02
C THR A 235 -3.38 -15.26 0.72
N PRO A 236 -3.56 -16.00 -0.39
CA PRO A 236 -4.22 -15.47 -1.58
C PRO A 236 -5.52 -14.73 -1.26
N LEU A 237 -6.39 -15.29 -0.41
CA LEU A 237 -7.66 -14.66 -0.06
C LEU A 237 -7.47 -13.32 0.67
N THR A 238 -6.57 -13.24 1.67
CA THR A 238 -6.35 -11.97 2.38
C THR A 238 -5.79 -10.89 1.46
N GLY A 239 -4.97 -11.24 0.47
CA GLY A 239 -4.49 -10.25 -0.48
C GLY A 239 -5.50 -9.82 -1.53
N ALA A 240 -6.41 -10.71 -1.97
CA ALA A 240 -7.54 -10.31 -2.80
C ALA A 240 -8.42 -9.28 -2.07
N LEU A 241 -8.61 -9.49 -0.76
CA LEU A 241 -9.39 -8.59 0.10
C LEU A 241 -8.66 -7.27 0.42
N ASP A 242 -7.33 -7.30 0.60
CA ASP A 242 -6.53 -6.08 0.76
C ASP A 242 -6.45 -5.25 -0.54
N GLY A 243 -6.70 -5.87 -1.70
CA GLY A 243 -6.83 -5.19 -2.99
C GLY A 243 -8.01 -4.22 -3.04
N PHE A 244 -8.98 -4.36 -2.14
CA PHE A 244 -9.98 -3.34 -1.86
C PHE A 244 -9.36 -2.22 -1.00
N ASP A 245 -8.38 -1.49 -1.55
CA ASP A 245 -8.20 -0.11 -1.08
C ASP A 245 -9.51 0.60 -1.42
N TRP A 246 -10.38 0.69 -0.42
CA TRP A 246 -11.75 1.22 -0.42
C TRP A 246 -11.88 2.64 -1.01
N ARG A 247 -10.77 3.24 -1.48
CA ARG A 247 -10.66 4.52 -2.16
C ARG A 247 -10.48 4.42 -3.68
N ALA A 248 -10.13 3.26 -4.23
CA ALA A 248 -9.89 3.04 -5.65
C ALA A 248 -11.06 2.26 -6.29
N HIS A 249 -12.08 2.99 -6.73
CA HIS A 249 -13.33 2.43 -7.29
C HIS A 249 -13.14 1.39 -8.41
N ASP A 250 -12.07 1.49 -9.21
CA ASP A 250 -11.87 0.63 -10.39
C ASP A 250 -11.35 -0.78 -10.05
N ALA A 251 -10.87 -1.02 -8.82
CA ALA A 251 -10.30 -2.32 -8.42
C ALA A 251 -11.35 -3.31 -7.87
N ALA A 252 -12.53 -2.82 -7.46
CA ALA A 252 -13.53 -3.62 -6.77
C ALA A 252 -14.08 -4.81 -7.60
N PRO A 253 -14.37 -4.68 -8.90
CA PRO A 253 -14.85 -5.82 -9.69
C PRO A 253 -13.83 -6.95 -9.80
N ILE A 254 -12.55 -6.60 -10.02
CA ILE A 254 -11.46 -7.59 -10.12
C ILE A 254 -11.32 -8.32 -8.79
N ALA A 255 -11.24 -7.58 -7.68
CA ALA A 255 -11.07 -8.19 -6.37
C ALA A 255 -12.26 -9.07 -5.97
N ALA A 256 -13.50 -8.68 -6.31
CA ALA A 256 -14.67 -9.52 -6.07
C ALA A 256 -14.59 -10.86 -6.83
N GLU A 257 -14.15 -10.81 -8.09
CA GLU A 257 -13.97 -12.00 -8.91
C GLU A 257 -12.82 -12.88 -8.39
N LEU A 258 -11.71 -12.29 -7.95
CA LEU A 258 -10.63 -13.03 -7.30
C LEU A 258 -11.10 -13.72 -6.02
N VAL A 259 -11.88 -13.04 -5.17
CA VAL A 259 -12.47 -13.64 -3.98
C VAL A 259 -13.38 -14.81 -4.35
N ARG A 260 -14.24 -14.65 -5.37
CA ARG A 260 -15.12 -15.71 -5.86
C ARG A 260 -14.33 -16.96 -6.26
N ILE A 261 -13.33 -16.82 -7.12
CA ILE A 261 -12.48 -17.92 -7.60
C ILE A 261 -11.78 -18.62 -6.43
N LEU A 262 -11.21 -17.85 -5.51
CA LEU A 262 -10.47 -18.40 -4.37
C LEU A 262 -11.40 -19.17 -3.42
N LEU A 263 -12.58 -18.64 -3.12
CA LEU A 263 -13.57 -19.32 -2.27
C LEU A 263 -14.11 -20.60 -2.92
N GLU A 264 -14.44 -20.56 -4.22
CA GLU A 264 -14.86 -21.74 -4.99
C GLU A 264 -13.78 -22.83 -5.02
N ALA A 265 -12.51 -22.43 -5.01
CA ALA A 265 -11.36 -23.32 -4.94
C ALA A 265 -11.04 -23.83 -3.52
N GLY A 266 -11.81 -23.42 -2.50
CA GLY A 266 -11.66 -23.88 -1.12
C GLY A 266 -10.72 -23.04 -0.26
N ALA A 267 -10.55 -21.75 -0.57
CA ALA A 267 -9.90 -20.82 0.34
C ALA A 267 -10.68 -20.72 1.66
N ASP A 268 -9.98 -20.75 2.79
CA ASP A 268 -10.58 -20.65 4.13
C ASP A 268 -11.08 -19.23 4.39
N PRO A 269 -12.41 -18.99 4.48
CA PRO A 269 -12.95 -17.66 4.74
C PRO A 269 -12.68 -17.16 6.16
N ASN A 270 -12.17 -18.01 7.06
CA ASN A 270 -11.88 -17.71 8.46
C ASN A 270 -10.38 -17.48 8.73
N VAL A 271 -9.57 -17.42 7.67
CA VAL A 271 -8.13 -17.12 7.75
C VAL A 271 -7.86 -15.86 8.58
N SER A 272 -6.77 -15.88 9.34
CA SER A 272 -6.32 -14.74 10.13
C SER A 272 -4.87 -14.42 9.83
N ASP A 273 -4.56 -13.14 9.60
CA ASP A 273 -3.17 -12.66 9.58
C ASP A 273 -2.60 -12.59 11.01
N LYS A 274 -1.30 -12.26 11.13
CA LYS A 274 -0.60 -12.08 12.41
C LYS A 274 -1.19 -10.98 13.31
N TYR A 275 -2.00 -10.06 12.77
CA TYR A 275 -2.67 -9.00 13.52
C TYR A 275 -4.08 -9.37 13.96
N GLY A 276 -4.54 -10.58 13.63
CA GLY A 276 -5.91 -11.02 13.92
C GLY A 276 -6.93 -10.54 12.88
N ASN A 277 -6.49 -9.93 11.76
CA ASN A 277 -7.43 -9.52 10.72
C ASN A 277 -7.99 -10.75 10.03
N ARG A 278 -9.31 -10.80 9.94
CA ARG A 278 -10.09 -11.85 9.29
C ARG A 278 -10.94 -11.26 8.17
N PRO A 279 -11.20 -12.01 7.08
CA PRO A 279 -11.98 -11.55 5.94
C PRO A 279 -13.31 -10.88 6.31
N LEU A 280 -14.16 -11.57 7.07
CA LEU A 280 -15.51 -11.09 7.31
C LEU A 280 -15.55 -9.79 8.16
N PRO A 281 -14.87 -9.68 9.32
CA PRO A 281 -14.79 -8.41 10.05
C PRO A 281 -14.15 -7.26 9.27
N GLN A 282 -13.19 -7.55 8.37
CA GLN A 282 -12.51 -6.56 7.54
C GLN A 282 -13.45 -5.98 6.48
N MET A 283 -14.26 -6.83 5.84
CA MET A 283 -15.14 -6.43 4.74
C MET A 283 -16.51 -5.94 5.22
N ALA A 284 -16.91 -6.20 6.47
CA ALA A 284 -18.26 -5.91 6.93
C ALA A 284 -18.65 -4.41 6.88
N SER A 285 -17.69 -3.48 6.87
CA SER A 285 -17.97 -2.05 6.67
C SER A 285 -18.13 -1.64 5.20
N ALA A 286 -18.26 -2.59 4.29
CA ALA A 286 -18.47 -2.39 2.85
C ALA A 286 -19.69 -1.52 2.55
N ARG A 287 -19.57 -0.69 1.50
CA ARG A 287 -20.62 0.23 1.03
C ARG A 287 -20.96 0.10 -0.45
N SER A 288 -20.03 -0.37 -1.28
CA SER A 288 -20.31 -0.57 -2.70
C SER A 288 -21.05 -1.91 -2.91
N PRO A 289 -21.89 -2.02 -3.97
CA PRO A 289 -22.60 -3.27 -4.27
C PRO A 289 -21.67 -4.48 -4.41
N GLU A 290 -20.51 -4.30 -5.03
CA GLU A 290 -19.51 -5.36 -5.26
C GLU A 290 -18.92 -5.84 -3.93
N LEU A 291 -18.63 -4.91 -3.02
CA LEU A 291 -18.12 -5.23 -1.69
C LEU A 291 -19.17 -5.89 -0.78
N VAL A 292 -20.43 -5.47 -0.90
CA VAL A 292 -21.55 -6.13 -0.21
C VAL A 292 -21.68 -7.57 -0.69
N GLU A 293 -21.52 -7.81 -2.00
CA GLU A 293 -21.54 -9.16 -2.56
C GLU A 293 -20.36 -10.01 -2.07
N VAL A 294 -19.18 -9.42 -1.91
CA VAL A 294 -18.03 -10.10 -1.27
C VAL A 294 -18.36 -10.55 0.15
N VAL A 295 -19.01 -9.71 0.95
CA VAL A 295 -19.45 -10.10 2.30
C VAL A 295 -20.44 -11.27 2.24
N ARG A 296 -21.39 -11.24 1.30
CA ARG A 296 -22.33 -12.35 1.10
C ARG A 296 -21.64 -13.64 0.68
N MET A 297 -20.66 -13.56 -0.22
CA MET A 297 -19.85 -14.72 -0.62
C MET A 297 -19.11 -15.30 0.59
N LEU A 298 -18.40 -14.47 1.37
CA LEU A 298 -17.72 -14.93 2.58
C LEU A 298 -18.68 -15.69 3.52
N LEU A 299 -19.87 -15.13 3.77
CA LEU A 299 -20.90 -15.77 4.59
C LEU A 299 -21.43 -17.07 3.98
N ALA A 300 -21.63 -17.12 2.66
CA ALA A 300 -22.10 -18.31 1.95
C ALA A 300 -21.08 -19.46 1.99
N PHE A 301 -19.79 -19.14 1.98
CA PHE A 301 -18.70 -20.10 2.08
C PHE A 301 -18.30 -20.46 3.52
N GLY A 302 -19.07 -20.02 4.52
CA GLY A 302 -18.89 -20.45 5.92
C GLY A 302 -18.01 -19.54 6.77
N ALA A 303 -17.89 -18.25 6.43
CA ALA A 303 -17.31 -17.27 7.34
C ALA A 303 -18.10 -17.20 8.65
N GLU A 304 -17.39 -17.29 9.77
CA GLU A 304 -17.97 -17.30 11.10
C GLU A 304 -18.41 -15.89 11.54
N VAL A 305 -19.72 -15.73 11.73
CA VAL A 305 -20.40 -14.46 12.01
C VAL A 305 -19.97 -13.80 13.33
N GLY A 306 -19.51 -14.60 14.30
CA GLY A 306 -19.10 -14.14 15.62
C GLY A 306 -17.60 -13.92 15.80
N THR A 307 -16.79 -14.08 14.74
CA THR A 307 -15.32 -13.98 14.86
C THR A 307 -14.84 -12.58 15.16
N GLU A 308 -13.84 -12.45 16.01
CA GLU A 308 -13.19 -11.16 16.25
C GLU A 308 -12.07 -10.93 15.23
N GLY A 309 -12.08 -9.80 14.53
CA GLY A 309 -10.97 -9.35 13.69
C GLY A 309 -9.91 -8.58 14.49
N GLY A 310 -9.03 -7.90 13.77
CA GLY A 310 -8.01 -7.02 14.35
C GLY A 310 -8.65 -5.97 15.26
N GLY A 311 -8.08 -5.82 16.46
CA GLY A 311 -8.60 -4.91 17.49
C GLY A 311 -9.86 -5.41 18.22
N GLY A 312 -10.22 -6.69 18.09
CA GLY A 312 -11.32 -7.31 18.85
C GLY A 312 -12.72 -6.95 18.34
N ARG A 313 -12.85 -6.52 17.08
CA ARG A 313 -14.15 -6.15 16.47
C ARG A 313 -14.78 -7.35 15.79
N THR A 314 -16.07 -7.57 16.02
CA THR A 314 -16.86 -8.55 15.25
C THR A 314 -17.29 -7.99 13.90
N PRO A 315 -17.78 -8.82 12.95
CA PRO A 315 -18.39 -8.33 11.72
C PRO A 315 -19.51 -7.34 11.97
N LEU A 316 -20.36 -7.60 12.97
CA LEU A 316 -21.47 -6.70 13.30
C LEU A 316 -20.97 -5.34 13.82
N ASP A 317 -19.90 -5.31 14.64
CA ASP A 317 -19.28 -4.06 15.09
C ASP A 317 -18.75 -3.22 13.91
N SER A 318 -18.13 -3.89 12.92
CA SER A 318 -17.64 -3.23 11.70
C SER A 318 -18.79 -2.79 10.77
N ALA A 319 -19.86 -3.60 10.66
CA ALA A 319 -21.00 -3.36 9.78
C ALA A 319 -21.80 -2.10 10.11
N VAL A 320 -21.74 -1.63 11.37
CA VAL A 320 -22.34 -0.35 11.77
C VAL A 320 -21.89 0.82 10.89
N PHE A 321 -20.67 0.75 10.34
CA PHE A 321 -20.10 1.78 9.46
C PHE A 321 -20.32 1.51 7.97
N GLY A 322 -20.91 0.36 7.62
CA GLY A 322 -21.16 -0.07 6.24
C GLY A 322 -22.63 0.04 5.83
N SER A 323 -22.99 -0.78 4.84
CA SER A 323 -24.34 -0.88 4.29
C SER A 323 -25.32 -1.59 5.23
N PRO A 324 -26.59 -1.14 5.32
CA PRO A 324 -27.62 -1.77 6.16
C PRO A 324 -27.90 -3.23 5.78
N GLU A 325 -27.73 -3.58 4.50
CA GLU A 325 -27.90 -4.95 4.01
C GLU A 325 -26.96 -5.94 4.69
N ILE A 326 -25.73 -5.52 5.03
CA ILE A 326 -24.77 -6.37 5.73
C ILE A 326 -25.21 -6.58 7.18
N ILE A 327 -25.74 -5.56 7.85
CA ILE A 327 -26.26 -5.69 9.21
C ILE A 327 -27.41 -6.68 9.24
N ALA A 328 -28.38 -6.56 8.33
CA ALA A 328 -29.51 -7.49 8.24
C ALA A 328 -29.02 -8.93 8.03
N GLU A 329 -28.12 -9.15 7.07
CA GLU A 329 -27.58 -10.47 6.73
C GLU A 329 -26.82 -11.13 7.90
N LEU A 330 -26.05 -10.34 8.66
CA LEU A 330 -25.32 -10.81 9.84
C LEU A 330 -26.28 -11.16 10.98
N LEU A 331 -27.30 -10.34 11.24
CA LEU A 331 -28.31 -10.59 12.26
C LEU A 331 -29.14 -11.85 11.93
N ASP A 332 -29.54 -12.03 10.67
CA ASP A 332 -30.26 -13.21 10.19
C ASP A 332 -29.45 -14.51 10.38
N ARG A 333 -28.12 -14.42 10.40
CA ARG A 333 -27.21 -15.53 10.71
C ARG A 333 -26.80 -15.63 12.17
N GLY A 334 -27.46 -14.89 13.06
CA GLY A 334 -27.27 -14.99 14.50
C GLY A 334 -26.07 -14.23 15.04
N ALA A 335 -25.63 -13.15 14.38
CA ALA A 335 -24.73 -12.19 15.02
C ALA A 335 -25.35 -11.68 16.32
N ASP A 336 -24.56 -11.56 17.39
CA ASP A 336 -25.04 -11.07 18.68
C ASP A 336 -25.02 -9.53 18.74
N PRO A 337 -26.18 -8.83 18.65
CA PRO A 337 -26.24 -7.37 18.76
C PRO A 337 -25.99 -6.86 20.19
N GLY A 338 -26.00 -7.74 21.19
CA GLY A 338 -25.79 -7.42 22.61
C GLY A 338 -24.33 -7.50 23.06
N ARG A 339 -23.43 -8.00 22.19
CA ARG A 339 -22.02 -8.17 22.56
C ARG A 339 -21.38 -6.84 22.92
N ARG A 340 -20.71 -6.82 24.09
CA ARG A 340 -19.95 -5.67 24.59
C ARG A 340 -18.48 -5.87 24.29
N GLY A 341 -17.94 -5.08 23.36
CA GLY A 341 -16.54 -5.24 22.96
C GLY A 341 -16.07 -4.31 21.84
N SER A 342 -16.97 -3.52 21.25
CA SER A 342 -16.61 -2.60 20.17
C SER A 342 -15.75 -1.45 20.71
N GLY A 343 -14.43 -1.52 20.47
CA GLY A 343 -13.53 -0.39 20.64
C GLY A 343 -13.85 0.68 19.59
N THR A 344 -14.15 1.90 20.03
CA THR A 344 -14.24 3.08 19.17
C THR A 344 -13.23 4.13 19.62
N ASN A 345 -12.96 5.11 18.76
CA ASN A 345 -12.10 6.25 19.11
C ASN A 345 -12.75 7.19 20.17
N LEU A 346 -13.94 6.86 20.68
CA LEU A 346 -14.61 7.59 21.75
C LEU A 346 -13.99 7.32 23.13
N GLY A 347 -13.14 6.30 23.25
CA GLY A 347 -12.54 5.89 24.52
C GLY A 347 -13.50 5.14 25.46
N ILE A 348 -14.79 5.06 25.13
CA ILE A 348 -15.80 4.37 25.96
C ILE A 348 -15.65 2.86 25.80
N LYS A 349 -15.57 2.15 26.92
CA LYS A 349 -15.35 0.71 26.97
C LYS A 349 -16.66 -0.07 26.87
N GLY A 350 -16.58 -1.22 26.20
CA GLY A 350 -17.68 -2.20 26.13
C GLY A 350 -18.94 -1.67 25.46
N LEU A 351 -18.78 -0.87 24.41
CA LEU A 351 -19.89 -0.50 23.55
C LEU A 351 -20.44 -1.73 22.83
N THR A 352 -21.75 -1.72 22.59
CA THR A 352 -22.46 -2.65 21.70
C THR A 352 -22.60 -2.02 20.30
N PRO A 353 -22.93 -2.80 19.25
CA PRO A 353 -23.26 -2.25 17.94
C PRO A 353 -24.32 -1.12 17.99
N LEU A 354 -25.36 -1.28 18.83
CA LEU A 354 -26.42 -0.27 19.00
C LEU A 354 -25.87 1.07 19.51
N HIS A 355 -24.92 1.04 20.45
CA HIS A 355 -24.23 2.25 20.93
C HIS A 355 -23.51 2.98 19.79
N VAL A 356 -22.72 2.24 19.00
CA VAL A 356 -21.94 2.81 17.90
C VAL A 356 -22.87 3.38 16.83
N ALA A 357 -23.97 2.69 16.52
CA ALA A 357 -24.96 3.13 15.55
C ALA A 357 -25.70 4.39 16.00
N ALA A 358 -25.94 4.55 17.30
CA ALA A 358 -26.55 5.75 17.88
C ALA A 358 -25.66 7.00 17.71
N PHE A 359 -24.33 6.84 17.75
CA PHE A 359 -23.37 7.92 17.52
C PHE A 359 -23.08 8.18 16.03
N GLY A 360 -23.10 7.13 15.19
CA GLY A 360 -22.71 7.22 13.78
C GLY A 360 -23.65 8.06 12.91
N ALA A 361 -23.39 8.13 11.60
CA ALA A 361 -24.21 8.91 10.66
C ALA A 361 -25.49 8.19 10.21
N GLU A 362 -25.41 6.88 9.93
CA GLU A 362 -26.46 6.15 9.20
C GLU A 362 -27.67 5.81 10.10
N GLU A 363 -28.85 6.34 9.78
CA GLU A 363 -30.10 6.06 10.51
C GLU A 363 -30.64 4.66 10.24
N ALA A 364 -30.50 4.16 9.01
CA ALA A 364 -30.95 2.82 8.63
C ALA A 364 -30.27 1.73 9.48
N ASN A 365 -28.98 1.87 9.73
CA ASN A 365 -28.20 0.95 10.55
C ASN A 365 -28.68 0.97 12.01
N LEU A 366 -29.00 2.14 12.56
CA LEU A 366 -29.59 2.25 13.90
C LEU A 366 -30.93 1.55 13.99
N ARG A 367 -31.81 1.72 12.99
CA ARG A 367 -33.14 1.09 12.98
C ARG A 367 -33.06 -0.43 13.06
N LEU A 368 -32.25 -1.04 12.19
CA LEU A 368 -32.03 -2.50 12.20
C LEU A 368 -31.53 -3.00 13.55
N LEU A 369 -30.62 -2.26 14.18
CA LEU A 369 -30.06 -2.63 15.48
C LEU A 369 -31.03 -2.39 16.62
N VAL A 370 -31.92 -1.40 16.55
CA VAL A 370 -33.01 -1.22 17.52
C VAL A 370 -33.98 -2.39 17.44
N ASP A 371 -34.38 -2.79 16.23
CA ASP A 371 -35.31 -3.90 16.01
C ASP A 371 -34.72 -5.24 16.49
N ALA A 372 -33.39 -5.41 16.39
CA ALA A 372 -32.69 -6.60 16.86
C ALA A 372 -32.22 -6.54 18.32
N ALA A 373 -32.13 -5.34 18.92
CA ALA A 373 -31.67 -5.19 20.29
C ALA A 373 -32.79 -5.55 21.27
N GLY A 374 -32.56 -6.59 22.07
CA GLY A 374 -33.50 -6.97 23.14
C GLY A 374 -33.58 -5.95 24.30
N ASP A 375 -32.61 -5.03 24.41
CA ASP A 375 -32.55 -3.97 25.43
C ASP A 375 -31.99 -2.67 24.81
N VAL A 376 -32.85 -1.67 24.62
CA VAL A 376 -32.48 -0.36 24.05
C VAL A 376 -31.70 0.50 25.05
N ASP A 377 -31.80 0.22 26.36
CA ASP A 377 -31.09 0.90 27.45
C ASP A 377 -29.84 0.14 27.90
N VAL A 378 -29.37 -0.80 27.07
CA VAL A 378 -28.15 -1.57 27.32
C VAL A 378 -27.00 -0.64 27.71
N ARG A 379 -26.29 -0.97 28.79
CA ARG A 379 -25.18 -0.15 29.28
C ARG A 379 -23.83 -0.63 28.78
N SER A 380 -22.99 0.30 28.34
CA SER A 380 -21.56 0.07 28.16
C SER A 380 -20.87 -0.26 29.49
N LEU A 381 -19.59 -0.66 29.46
CA LEU A 381 -18.84 -0.93 30.69
C LEU A 381 -18.60 0.36 31.50
N ASP A 382 -18.60 1.51 30.85
CA ASP A 382 -18.54 2.83 31.51
C ASP A 382 -19.95 3.37 31.84
N GLY A 383 -21.01 2.59 31.58
CA GLY A 383 -22.39 2.88 31.98
C GLY A 383 -23.16 3.82 31.05
N PHE A 384 -22.65 4.10 29.86
CA PHE A 384 -23.38 4.83 28.82
C PHE A 384 -24.50 3.97 28.25
N THR A 385 -25.62 4.58 27.87
CA THR A 385 -26.65 3.94 27.02
C THR A 385 -26.53 4.45 25.58
N PRO A 386 -27.15 3.78 24.59
CA PRO A 386 -27.21 4.29 23.23
C PRO A 386 -27.77 5.72 23.14
N LEU A 387 -28.76 6.07 23.97
CA LEU A 387 -29.34 7.41 23.99
C LEU A 387 -28.36 8.49 24.45
N HIS A 388 -27.42 8.17 25.35
CA HIS A 388 -26.33 9.08 25.70
C HIS A 388 -25.45 9.38 24.49
N LEU A 389 -25.15 8.38 23.67
CA LEU A 389 -24.34 8.57 22.47
C LEU A 389 -25.09 9.31 21.36
N ALA A 390 -26.39 9.07 21.20
CA ALA A 390 -27.23 9.88 20.32
C ALA A 390 -27.25 11.36 20.77
N ALA A 391 -27.27 11.62 22.08
CA ALA A 391 -27.17 12.97 22.65
C ALA A 391 -25.81 13.66 22.42
N MET A 392 -24.73 12.89 22.21
CA MET A 392 -23.43 13.43 21.82
C MET A 392 -23.35 13.73 20.32
N ALA A 393 -24.14 13.03 19.51
CA ALA A 393 -24.23 13.22 18.07
C ALA A 393 -25.06 14.46 17.70
N VAL A 394 -25.04 14.83 16.42
CA VAL A 394 -25.77 16.00 15.90
C VAL A 394 -27.16 15.63 15.37
N ASN A 395 -27.45 14.33 15.16
CA ASN A 395 -28.67 13.90 14.49
C ASN A 395 -29.85 13.68 15.49
N PRO A 396 -30.86 14.55 15.53
CA PRO A 396 -32.02 14.42 16.43
C PRO A 396 -32.93 13.24 16.09
N VAL A 397 -32.94 12.76 14.84
CA VAL A 397 -33.74 11.62 14.39
C VAL A 397 -33.35 10.36 15.16
N LYS A 398 -32.05 10.17 15.43
CA LYS A 398 -31.56 9.01 16.18
C LYS A 398 -32.00 9.00 17.64
N ALA A 399 -32.00 10.17 18.29
CA ALA A 399 -32.55 10.30 19.63
C ALA A 399 -34.05 10.00 19.63
N ARG A 400 -34.80 10.49 18.64
CA ARG A 400 -36.23 10.17 18.49
C ARG A 400 -36.46 8.67 18.30
N MET A 401 -35.72 8.01 17.41
CA MET A 401 -35.84 6.57 17.16
C MET A 401 -35.63 5.75 18.45
N LEU A 402 -34.63 6.09 19.25
CA LEU A 402 -34.38 5.41 20.52
C LEU A 402 -35.50 5.66 21.55
N LEU A 403 -36.01 6.89 21.64
CA LEU A 403 -37.14 7.23 22.50
C LEU A 403 -38.43 6.50 22.09
N ASP A 404 -38.71 6.44 20.80
CA ASP A 404 -39.88 5.74 20.25
C ASP A 404 -39.77 4.22 20.49
N ALA A 405 -38.54 3.69 20.55
CA ALA A 405 -38.23 2.33 20.96
C ALA A 405 -38.23 2.10 22.48
N GLY A 406 -38.51 3.13 23.28
CA GLY A 406 -38.68 3.03 24.73
C GLY A 406 -37.44 3.33 25.58
N ALA A 407 -36.39 3.91 25.02
CA ALA A 407 -35.21 4.30 25.80
C ALA A 407 -35.54 5.35 26.87
N ASP A 408 -35.02 5.18 28.08
CA ASP A 408 -35.27 6.12 29.19
C ASP A 408 -34.29 7.32 29.16
N PRO A 409 -34.76 8.55 28.83
CA PRO A 409 -33.91 9.75 28.82
C PRO A 409 -33.48 10.21 30.22
N ARG A 410 -33.90 9.54 31.30
CA ARG A 410 -33.58 9.92 32.68
C ARG A 410 -32.42 9.12 33.26
N ILE A 411 -31.91 8.11 32.56
CA ILE A 411 -30.76 7.33 33.04
C ILE A 411 -29.53 8.25 33.03
N PRO A 412 -28.86 8.49 34.17
CA PRO A 412 -27.59 9.20 34.19
C PRO A 412 -26.44 8.22 33.91
N VAL A 413 -25.35 8.72 33.32
CA VAL A 413 -24.08 7.98 33.38
C VAL A 413 -23.62 7.82 34.84
N PRO A 414 -22.94 6.72 35.22
CA PRO A 414 -22.31 6.62 36.52
C PRO A 414 -21.35 7.79 36.79
N GLY A 415 -21.23 8.21 38.06
CA GLY A 415 -20.42 9.37 38.44
C GLY A 415 -18.90 9.18 38.34
N ASP A 416 -18.41 7.95 38.14
CA ASP A 416 -16.98 7.61 38.07
C ASP A 416 -16.61 6.62 36.94
N PRO A 417 -16.63 7.04 35.67
CA PRO A 417 -15.86 6.40 34.62
C PRO A 417 -14.58 7.22 34.45
N GLY A 418 -13.43 6.64 34.78
CA GLY A 418 -12.10 7.27 34.64
C GLY A 418 -11.67 7.61 33.20
N VAL A 419 -12.63 7.87 32.30
CA VAL A 419 -12.44 7.94 30.84
C VAL A 419 -13.11 9.17 30.21
N LEU A 420 -13.90 9.95 30.96
CA LEU A 420 -14.45 11.21 30.43
C LEU A 420 -13.46 12.35 30.67
N ARG A 421 -13.35 13.27 29.69
CA ARG A 421 -12.96 14.66 30.01
C ARG A 421 -13.82 15.09 31.19
N ALA A 422 -13.22 15.70 32.21
CA ALA A 422 -13.77 15.90 33.56
C ALA A 422 -15.20 16.51 33.69
N GLY A 423 -15.89 16.87 32.60
CA GLY A 423 -17.20 17.50 32.56
C GLY A 423 -18.43 16.58 32.55
N LEU A 424 -18.40 15.37 31.99
CA LEU A 424 -19.64 14.61 31.67
C LEU A 424 -20.20 13.70 32.80
N ARG A 425 -19.78 13.90 34.06
CA ARG A 425 -20.16 13.01 35.19
C ARG A 425 -21.64 13.14 35.59
N ALA A 426 -22.28 12.02 35.91
CA ALA A 426 -23.66 11.95 36.43
C ALA A 426 -24.71 12.64 35.54
N ARG A 427 -24.44 12.77 34.24
CA ARG A 427 -25.31 13.47 33.29
C ARG A 427 -26.28 12.52 32.61
N THR A 428 -27.52 12.94 32.53
CA THR A 428 -28.56 12.38 31.64
C THR A 428 -28.26 12.73 30.17
N PRO A 429 -28.86 12.03 29.20
CA PRO A 429 -28.78 12.39 27.78
C PRO A 429 -29.09 13.87 27.52
N LEU A 430 -30.09 14.46 28.20
CA LEU A 430 -30.44 15.88 28.01
C LEU A 430 -29.33 16.82 28.48
N GLU A 431 -28.71 16.55 29.63
CA GLU A 431 -27.61 17.36 30.16
C GLU A 431 -26.36 17.28 29.28
N ILE A 432 -26.12 16.13 28.66
CA ILE A 432 -25.07 15.95 27.65
C ILE A 432 -25.38 16.78 26.40
N ALA A 433 -26.59 16.66 25.85
CA ALA A 433 -27.00 17.38 24.65
C ALA A 433 -26.86 18.90 24.83
N ARG A 434 -27.28 19.45 25.97
CA ARG A 434 -27.15 20.88 26.28
C ARG A 434 -25.70 21.34 26.42
N GLU A 435 -24.84 20.57 27.10
CA GLU A 435 -23.42 20.94 27.25
C GLU A 435 -22.66 20.95 25.93
N LEU A 436 -23.01 20.01 25.04
CA LEU A 436 -22.39 19.91 23.73
C LEU A 436 -23.08 20.78 22.67
N GLU A 437 -24.02 21.65 23.08
CA GLU A 437 -24.75 22.57 22.20
C GLU A 437 -25.44 21.81 21.05
N ARG A 438 -26.11 20.70 21.38
CA ARG A 438 -26.92 19.88 20.47
C ARG A 438 -28.39 20.28 20.58
N ASP A 439 -28.69 21.52 20.22
CA ASP A 439 -29.98 22.16 20.48
C ASP A 439 -31.18 21.35 19.94
N GLU A 440 -31.08 20.80 18.72
CA GLU A 440 -32.15 20.00 18.13
C GLU A 440 -32.37 18.67 18.89
N VAL A 441 -31.29 18.05 19.36
CA VAL A 441 -31.37 16.81 20.15
C VAL A 441 -31.92 17.09 21.54
N ALA A 442 -31.49 18.20 22.16
CA ALA A 442 -32.02 18.67 23.44
C ALA A 442 -33.53 18.95 23.34
N ALA A 443 -33.98 19.61 22.26
CA ALA A 443 -35.39 19.87 22.01
C ALA A 443 -36.22 18.56 21.89
N VAL A 444 -35.70 17.55 21.19
CA VAL A 444 -36.32 16.22 21.08
C VAL A 444 -36.51 15.55 22.44
N LEU A 445 -35.49 15.62 23.30
CA LEU A 445 -35.50 15.06 24.65
C LEU A 445 -36.44 15.82 25.58
N GLU A 446 -36.44 17.16 25.53
CA GLU A 446 -37.34 18.02 26.32
C GLU A 446 -38.81 17.80 25.95
N GLU A 447 -39.12 17.75 24.66
CA GLU A 447 -40.47 17.48 24.17
C GLU A 447 -40.98 16.14 24.70
N PHE A 448 -40.13 15.10 24.69
CA PHE A 448 -40.48 13.78 25.21
C PHE A 448 -40.70 13.81 26.73
N LEU A 449 -39.81 14.46 27.48
CA LEU A 449 -39.91 14.58 28.93
C LEU A 449 -41.10 15.43 29.41
N ALA A 450 -41.60 16.34 28.56
CA ALA A 450 -42.78 17.15 28.83
C ALA A 450 -44.11 16.39 28.62
N ARG A 451 -44.08 15.17 28.06
CA ARG A 451 -45.28 14.34 27.91
C ARG A 451 -45.73 13.85 29.30
N PRO A 452 -47.04 13.92 29.59
CA PRO A 452 -47.59 13.63 30.92
C PRO A 452 -47.51 12.16 31.33
#